data_AF-A0A7D5S1J6-F1
#
_entry.id   AF-A0A7D5S1J6-F1
#
_cell.length_a   1.000
_cell.length_b   1.000
_cell.length_c   1.000
_cell.angle_alpha   90.00
_cell.angle_beta   90.00
_cell.angle_gamma   90.00
#
_symmetry.space_group_name_H-M   'P 1'
#
loop_
_entity.id
_entity.type
_entity.pdbx_description
1 polymer ?
#
loop_
_entity_poly.entity_id
_entity_poly.type
_entity_poly.pdbx_seq_one_letter_code
_entity_poly.pdbx_strand_id
1 'polypeptide(L)'
;MDIVASFSYLKKQLPISADNGQLSITMSYDEFMTVVKLLLRGVTVDEAWYLERYPDVADAVKAGVFKSARSHFIESGYFEDRWPAEPCVDESWYLENNEDVAEGVKSGTIKDALSHFVEHGYQEGRAPTPY
;
A
#
# COMPACT_ATOMS: atom_id res chain seq x y z
N MET A 1 18.19 1.47 0.83
CA MET A 1 17.87 0.66 -0.36
C MET A 1 16.69 -0.19 0.03
N ASP A 2 15.59 -0.03 -0.67
CA ASP A 2 14.30 -0.59 -0.30
C ASP A 2 14.16 -1.88 -1.08
N ILE A 3 14.38 -2.99 -0.38
CA ILE A 3 14.49 -4.31 -0.98
C ILE A 3 13.34 -5.14 -0.41
N VAL A 4 12.44 -5.57 -1.29
CA VAL A 4 11.44 -6.57 -0.94
C VAL A 4 12.17 -7.85 -0.51
N ALA A 5 11.75 -8.45 0.61
CA ALA A 5 12.33 -9.71 1.06
C ALA A 5 12.30 -10.76 -0.07
N SER A 6 13.40 -11.48 -0.28
CA SER A 6 13.45 -12.48 -1.34
C SER A 6 12.42 -13.57 -1.12
N PHE A 7 11.89 -14.14 -2.20
CA PHE A 7 10.92 -15.23 -2.09
C PHE A 7 11.48 -16.43 -1.30
N SER A 8 12.78 -16.72 -1.45
CA SER A 8 13.46 -17.76 -0.67
C SER A 8 13.49 -17.47 0.83
N TYR A 9 13.54 -16.19 1.23
CA TYR A 9 13.44 -15.80 2.63
C TYR A 9 11.99 -15.90 3.13
N LEU A 10 11.03 -15.38 2.36
CA LEU A 10 9.60 -15.46 2.68
C LEU A 10 9.15 -16.91 2.84
N LYS A 11 9.53 -17.79 1.91
CA LYS A 11 9.20 -19.21 1.94
C LYS A 11 9.62 -19.92 3.23
N LYS A 12 10.70 -19.46 3.90
CA LYS A 12 11.13 -20.00 5.20
C LYS A 12 10.22 -19.58 6.35
N GLN A 13 9.46 -18.50 6.19
CA GLN A 13 8.49 -18.00 7.17
C GLN A 13 7.10 -18.61 6.97
N LEU A 14 6.83 -19.23 5.81
CA LEU A 14 5.52 -19.75 5.45
C LEU A 14 5.41 -21.23 5.84
N PRO A 15 4.46 -21.62 6.72
CA PRO A 15 4.19 -23.02 7.04
C PRO A 15 3.43 -23.68 5.88
N ILE A 16 4.17 -24.12 4.86
CA ILE A 16 3.60 -24.77 3.68
C ILE A 16 3.32 -26.25 4.00
N SER A 17 2.05 -26.64 3.91
CA SER A 17 1.60 -28.03 3.98
C SER A 17 1.10 -28.51 2.61
N ALA A 18 1.10 -29.83 2.40
CA ALA A 18 0.48 -30.43 1.23
C ALA A 18 -0.68 -31.33 1.69
N ASP A 19 -1.87 -31.13 1.12
CA ASP A 19 -3.02 -32.01 1.31
C ASP A 19 -3.57 -32.40 -0.07
N ASN A 20 -3.71 -33.71 -0.33
CA ASN A 20 -4.10 -34.27 -1.62
C ASN A 20 -3.35 -33.69 -2.85
N GLY A 21 -2.07 -33.34 -2.68
CA GLY A 21 -1.24 -32.76 -3.73
C GLY A 21 -1.40 -31.24 -3.92
N GLN A 22 -2.28 -30.58 -3.16
CA GLN A 22 -2.43 -29.14 -3.13
C GLN A 22 -1.58 -28.53 -2.02
N LEU A 23 -0.75 -27.55 -2.37
CA LEU A 23 -0.01 -26.77 -1.38
C LEU A 23 -0.94 -25.74 -0.74
N SER A 24 -0.98 -25.73 0.60
CA SER A 24 -1.72 -24.77 1.40
C SER A 24 -0.80 -24.14 2.44
N ILE A 25 -1.17 -22.95 2.89
CA ILE A 25 -0.55 -22.29 4.03
C ILE A 25 -1.66 -22.00 5.02
N THR A 26 -1.52 -22.50 6.24
CA THR A 26 -2.39 -22.15 7.36
C THR A 26 -1.54 -21.46 8.41
N MET A 27 -1.89 -20.24 8.77
CA MET A 27 -1.16 -19.45 9.75
C MET A 27 -2.11 -18.57 10.56
N SER A 28 -1.66 -18.17 11.73
CA SER A 28 -2.33 -17.17 12.57
C SER A 28 -2.32 -15.78 11.93
N TYR A 29 -3.18 -14.90 12.45
CA TYR A 29 -3.19 -13.49 12.03
C TYR A 29 -1.83 -12.82 12.25
N ASP A 30 -1.16 -13.06 13.38
CA ASP A 30 0.14 -12.45 13.68
C ASP A 30 1.25 -12.89 12.71
N GLU A 31 1.23 -14.16 12.30
CA GLU A 31 2.14 -14.68 11.27
C GLU A 31 1.85 -14.04 9.91
N PHE A 32 0.57 -13.91 9.55
CA PHE A 32 0.16 -13.23 8.32
C PHE A 32 0.63 -11.77 8.30
N MET A 33 0.41 -11.05 9.41
CA MET A 33 0.84 -9.66 9.55
C MET A 33 2.36 -9.53 9.48
N THR A 34 3.11 -10.51 10.02
CA THR A 34 4.57 -10.55 9.89
C THR A 34 4.99 -10.64 8.42
N VAL A 35 4.33 -11.48 7.62
CA VAL A 35 4.59 -11.60 6.18
C VAL A 35 4.24 -10.30 5.45
N VAL A 36 3.11 -9.67 5.74
CA VAL A 36 2.73 -8.39 5.13
C VAL A 36 3.76 -7.31 5.45
N LYS A 37 4.15 -7.15 6.71
CA LYS A 37 5.18 -6.18 7.13
C LYS A 37 6.53 -6.43 6.48
N LEU A 38 6.89 -7.69 6.24
CA LEU A 38 8.11 -8.05 5.50
C LEU A 38 8.05 -7.58 4.04
N LEU A 39 6.89 -7.65 3.40
CA LEU A 39 6.69 -7.15 2.04
C LEU A 39 6.70 -5.61 1.99
N LEU A 40 6.06 -4.95 2.96
CA LEU A 40 6.01 -3.49 3.06
C LEU A 40 7.40 -2.84 3.21
N ARG A 41 8.41 -3.59 3.69
CA ARG A 41 9.80 -3.10 3.70
C ARG A 41 10.33 -2.76 2.30
N GLY A 42 9.77 -3.34 1.24
CA GLY A 42 10.15 -3.00 -0.13
C GLY A 42 9.39 -1.79 -0.71
N VAL A 43 8.40 -1.24 0.00
CA VAL A 43 7.68 -0.05 -0.43
C VAL A 43 8.54 1.18 -0.14
N THR A 44 8.74 2.00 -1.17
CA THR A 44 9.36 3.32 -1.02
C THR A 44 8.40 4.25 -0.29
N VAL A 45 8.88 4.88 0.78
CA VAL A 45 8.12 5.90 1.53
C VAL A 45 8.83 7.24 1.34
N ASP A 46 8.10 8.23 0.84
CA ASP A 46 8.60 9.60 0.80
C ASP A 46 8.49 10.19 2.22
N GLU A 47 9.61 10.16 2.96
CA GLU A 47 9.65 10.62 4.35
C GLU A 47 9.19 12.08 4.50
N ALA A 48 9.55 12.97 3.56
CA ALA A 48 9.20 14.39 3.68
C ALA A 48 7.70 14.59 3.43
N TRP A 49 7.19 14.05 2.32
CA TRP A 49 5.77 14.15 1.98
C TRP A 49 4.90 13.48 3.04
N TYR A 50 5.30 12.31 3.55
CA TYR A 50 4.51 11.55 4.51
C TYR A 50 4.36 12.30 5.84
N LEU A 51 5.44 12.91 6.34
CA LEU A 51 5.40 13.67 7.60
C LEU A 51 4.69 15.03 7.43
N GLU A 52 4.71 15.61 6.24
CA GLU A 52 3.90 16.79 5.92
C GLU A 52 2.41 16.43 5.84
N ARG A 53 2.09 15.31 5.18
CA ARG A 53 0.71 14.84 4.98
C ARG A 53 0.04 14.35 6.25
N TYR A 54 0.83 13.77 7.17
CA TYR A 54 0.37 13.15 8.42
C TYR A 54 1.08 13.77 9.65
N PRO A 55 0.59 14.92 10.15
CA PRO A 55 1.22 15.63 11.26
C PRO A 55 1.30 14.84 12.56
N ASP A 56 0.33 13.95 12.81
CA ASP A 56 0.32 13.05 13.97
C ASP A 56 1.52 12.10 13.97
N VAL A 57 1.92 11.64 12.78
CA VAL A 57 3.11 10.80 12.60
C VAL A 57 4.38 11.62 12.77
N ALA A 58 4.40 12.86 12.26
CA ALA A 58 5.52 13.77 12.48
C ALA A 58 5.78 14.01 13.97
N ASP A 59 4.73 14.18 14.76
CA ASP A 59 4.85 14.35 16.21
C ASP A 59 5.26 13.05 16.90
N ALA A 60 4.74 11.90 16.48
CA ALA A 60 5.15 10.59 17.01
C ALA A 60 6.62 10.26 16.71
N VAL A 61 7.13 10.63 15.53
CA VAL A 61 8.55 10.48 15.17
C VAL A 61 9.42 11.41 16.00
N LYS A 62 9.03 12.68 16.18
CA LYS A 62 9.76 13.63 17.06
C LYS A 62 9.80 13.16 18.52
N ALA A 63 8.72 12.54 18.99
CA ALA A 63 8.63 11.97 20.33
C ALA A 63 9.39 10.63 20.48
N GLY A 64 9.95 10.09 19.39
CA GLY A 64 10.70 8.83 19.39
C GLY A 64 9.82 7.57 19.48
N VAL A 65 8.50 7.68 19.29
CA VAL A 65 7.58 6.53 19.23
C VAL A 65 7.87 5.71 17.97
N PHE A 66 8.10 6.38 16.85
CA PHE A 66 8.56 5.79 15.60
C PHE A 66 9.94 6.33 15.23
N LYS A 67 10.74 5.50 14.58
CA LYS A 67 12.10 5.90 14.15
C LYS A 67 12.11 6.82 12.94
N SER A 68 11.10 6.67 12.08
CA SER A 68 10.91 7.42 10.83
C SER A 68 9.47 7.24 10.30
N ALA A 69 9.09 8.01 9.28
CA ALA A 69 7.82 7.87 8.58
C ALA A 69 7.66 6.45 8.01
N ARG A 70 8.72 5.89 7.44
CA ARG A 70 8.71 4.51 6.96
C ARG A 70 8.46 3.50 8.07
N SER A 71 9.07 3.69 9.24
CA SER A 71 8.79 2.78 10.37
C SER A 71 7.33 2.85 10.80
N HIS A 72 6.71 4.03 10.77
CA HIS A 72 5.28 4.17 10.99
C HIS A 72 4.48 3.45 9.89
N PHE A 73 4.78 3.69 8.62
CA PHE A 73 4.06 3.10 7.49
C PHE A 73 4.04 1.56 7.54
N ILE A 74 5.20 0.94 7.80
CA ILE A 74 5.33 -0.52 7.88
C ILE A 74 4.57 -1.08 9.09
N GLU A 75 4.64 -0.41 10.24
CA GLU A 75 4.06 -0.96 11.48
C GLU A 75 2.56 -0.67 11.62
N SER A 76 2.09 0.43 11.06
CA SER A 76 0.75 0.98 11.28
C SER A 76 0.16 1.62 10.02
N GLY A 77 0.87 2.53 9.37
CA GLY A 77 0.29 3.41 8.34
C GLY A 77 -0.37 2.71 7.15
N TYR A 78 0.20 1.60 6.64
CA TYR A 78 -0.45 0.81 5.59
C TYR A 78 -1.81 0.24 6.05
N PHE A 79 -1.90 -0.20 7.30
CA PHE A 79 -3.12 -0.75 7.90
C PHE A 79 -4.13 0.31 8.33
N GLU A 80 -3.74 1.58 8.23
CA GLU A 80 -4.58 2.77 8.45
C GLU A 80 -4.98 3.43 7.12
N ASP A 81 -4.80 2.72 5.99
CA ASP A 81 -5.05 3.21 4.62
C ASP A 81 -4.25 4.48 4.26
N ARG A 82 -3.11 4.75 4.91
CA ARG A 82 -2.27 5.91 4.60
C ARG A 82 -1.38 5.63 3.41
N TRP A 83 -1.28 6.57 2.47
CA TRP A 83 -0.34 6.44 1.35
C TRP A 83 1.11 6.66 1.76
N PRO A 84 2.06 5.89 1.19
CA PRO A 84 3.49 6.02 1.50
C PRO A 84 4.16 7.22 0.81
N ALA A 85 3.54 7.78 -0.22
CA ALA A 85 4.03 8.89 -1.02
C ALA A 85 2.86 9.60 -1.71
N GLU A 86 3.13 10.74 -2.35
CA GLU A 86 2.15 11.43 -3.18
C GLU A 86 1.64 10.50 -4.29
N PRO A 87 0.31 10.30 -4.42
CA PRO A 87 -0.25 9.47 -5.47
C PRO A 87 0.09 10.02 -6.86
N CYS A 88 0.74 9.19 -7.68
CA CYS A 88 0.95 9.46 -9.10
C CYS A 88 -0.07 8.66 -9.89
N VAL A 89 -0.93 9.33 -10.66
CA VAL A 89 -1.99 8.70 -11.47
C VAL A 89 -1.74 9.01 -12.95
N ASP A 90 -1.61 7.97 -13.75
CA ASP A 90 -1.68 8.10 -15.21
C ASP A 90 -3.15 8.24 -15.60
N GLU A 91 -3.61 9.47 -15.76
CA GLU A 91 -5.03 9.75 -16.01
C GLU A 91 -5.55 9.07 -17.28
N SER A 92 -4.75 9.00 -18.35
CA SER A 92 -5.23 8.41 -19.61
C SER A 92 -5.43 6.91 -19.44
N TRP A 93 -4.43 6.23 -18.88
CA TRP A 93 -4.51 4.80 -18.60
C TRP A 93 -5.58 4.48 -17.54
N TYR A 94 -5.67 5.28 -16.49
CA TYR A 94 -6.63 5.09 -15.42
C TYR A 94 -8.06 5.17 -15.94
N LEU A 95 -8.39 6.16 -16.78
CA LEU A 95 -9.73 6.28 -17.35
C LEU A 95 -10.01 5.20 -18.43
N GLU A 96 -9.00 4.75 -19.18
CA GLU A 96 -9.15 3.63 -20.13
C GLU A 96 -9.46 2.31 -19.40
N ASN A 97 -8.88 2.10 -18.23
CA ASN A 97 -9.05 0.88 -17.44
C ASN A 97 -10.21 0.93 -16.43
N ASN A 98 -10.85 2.08 -16.27
CA ASN A 98 -11.93 2.31 -15.30
C ASN A 98 -13.08 3.08 -15.96
N GLU A 99 -13.89 2.39 -16.77
CA GLU A 99 -14.98 2.98 -17.56
C GLU A 99 -15.98 3.77 -16.71
N ASP A 100 -16.29 3.30 -15.51
CA ASP A 100 -17.18 3.96 -14.55
C ASP A 100 -16.64 5.33 -14.12
N VAL A 101 -15.33 5.44 -13.94
CA VAL A 101 -14.64 6.70 -13.61
C VAL A 101 -14.61 7.61 -14.83
N ALA A 102 -14.34 7.07 -16.02
CA ALA A 102 -14.36 7.84 -17.26
C ALA A 102 -15.72 8.47 -17.55
N GLU A 103 -16.81 7.72 -17.33
CA GLU A 103 -18.17 8.25 -17.41
C GLU A 103 -18.45 9.30 -16.33
N GLY A 104 -17.97 9.08 -15.11
CA GLY A 104 -18.08 10.05 -14.02
C GLY A 104 -17.37 11.37 -14.33
N VAL A 105 -16.16 11.31 -14.90
CA VAL A 105 -15.40 12.49 -15.34
C VAL A 105 -16.11 13.20 -16.48
N LYS A 106 -16.57 12.45 -17.49
CA LYS A 106 -17.30 13.00 -18.65
C LYS A 106 -18.62 13.67 -18.26
N SER A 107 -19.32 13.13 -17.27
CA SER A 107 -20.56 13.70 -16.72
C SER A 107 -20.33 14.83 -15.73
N GLY A 108 -19.09 15.04 -15.28
CA GLY A 108 -18.72 16.05 -14.29
C GLY A 108 -19.09 15.68 -12.84
N THR A 109 -19.45 14.42 -12.59
CA THR A 109 -19.71 13.91 -11.23
C THR A 109 -18.41 13.53 -10.50
N ILE A 110 -17.36 13.21 -11.25
CA ILE A 110 -15.99 13.03 -10.77
C ILE A 110 -15.14 14.15 -11.37
N LYS A 111 -14.28 14.76 -10.58
CA LYS A 111 -13.46 15.89 -11.02
C LYS A 111 -12.39 15.47 -12.04
N ASP A 112 -11.59 14.47 -11.69
CA ASP A 112 -10.45 13.95 -12.46
C ASP A 112 -10.06 12.56 -11.92
N ALA A 113 -9.20 11.84 -12.65
CA ALA A 113 -8.77 10.49 -12.25
C ALA A 113 -8.04 10.47 -10.90
N LEU A 114 -7.24 11.51 -10.61
CA LEU A 114 -6.49 11.63 -9.37
C LEU A 114 -7.44 11.74 -8.17
N SER A 115 -8.45 12.60 -8.27
CA SER A 115 -9.45 12.81 -7.21
C SER A 115 -10.19 11.52 -6.91
N HIS A 116 -10.62 10.78 -7.95
CA HIS A 116 -11.24 9.47 -7.75
C HIS A 116 -10.27 8.48 -7.08
N PHE A 117 -9.02 8.39 -7.53
CA PHE A 117 -8.07 7.45 -6.96
C PHE A 117 -7.81 7.70 -5.47
N VAL A 118 -7.64 8.99 -5.12
CA VAL A 118 -7.43 9.48 -3.75
C VAL A 118 -8.65 9.22 -2.86
N GLU A 119 -9.86 9.41 -3.36
CA GLU A 119 -11.08 9.28 -2.56
C GLU A 119 -11.60 7.84 -2.47
N HIS A 120 -11.38 7.04 -3.51
CA HIS A 120 -12.00 5.71 -3.67
C HIS A 120 -11.02 4.67 -4.21
N GLY A 121 -10.30 4.99 -5.29
CA GLY A 121 -9.55 4.00 -6.06
C GLY A 121 -8.52 3.20 -5.26
N TYR A 122 -7.83 3.83 -4.30
CA TYR A 122 -6.89 3.12 -3.43
C TYR A 122 -7.57 2.03 -2.59
N GLN A 123 -8.69 2.37 -1.94
CA GLN A 123 -9.44 1.44 -1.09
C GLN A 123 -10.16 0.35 -1.91
N GLU A 124 -10.49 0.65 -3.16
CA GLU A 124 -11.04 -0.31 -4.11
C GLU A 124 -9.96 -1.24 -4.71
N GLY A 125 -8.68 -1.03 -4.40
CA GLY A 125 -7.57 -1.82 -4.92
C GLY A 125 -7.28 -1.56 -6.41
N ARG A 126 -7.69 -0.41 -6.95
CA ARG A 126 -7.38 -0.01 -8.31
C ARG A 126 -5.91 0.37 -8.41
N ALA A 127 -5.27 0.06 -9.54
CA ALA A 127 -3.93 0.56 -9.81
C ALA A 127 -4.02 1.99 -10.37
N PRO A 128 -3.14 2.91 -9.95
CA PRO A 128 -3.12 4.28 -10.48
C PRO A 128 -2.30 4.41 -11.77
N THR A 129 -1.45 3.42 -12.06
CA THR A 129 -0.51 3.37 -13.20
C THR A 129 -0.42 1.94 -13.74
N PRO A 130 0.04 1.74 -14.99
CA PRO A 130 0.19 0.40 -15.58
C PRO A 130 1.34 -0.46 -15.01
N TYR A 131 2.13 0.07 -14.08
CA TYR A 131 3.35 -0.54 -13.53
C TYR A 131 3.32 -0.59 -12.01
#